data_AF-A0A7X8ZY90-F1
#
_entry.id   AF-A0A7X8ZY90-F1
#
_cell.length_a   1.000
_cell.length_b   1.000
_cell.length_c   1.000
_cell.angle_alpha   90.00
_cell.angle_beta   90.00
_cell.angle_gamma   90.00
#
_symmetry.space_group_name_H-M   'P 1'
#
loop_
_entity.id
_entity.type
_entity.pdbx_description
1 polymer ?
#
loop_
_entity_poly.entity_id
_entity_poly.type
_entity_poly.pdbx_seq_one_letter_code
_entity_poly.pdbx_strand_id
1 'polypeptide(L)'
;MDIQFTPNITEDETKVSHVVPRRRWDRWLYIAILVVLLGSLLKWLIYPYFFDLSEGILLQQQYDINFAEDIRILEYHVEDGNEVKVGDTLFVYELQNNTYPANQDSISLMLDRDKDRTLLIELNAEIEKRQLFIWQHKKRLNYWKAERKRKEQLVYLNTITPNELANVDRSIDDVSSQIATLNAEYAVLVKQRNQISNYL
;
A
#
# COMPACT_ATOMS: atom_id res chain seq x y z
N MET A 1 -77.87 -24.03 -66.60
CA MET A 1 -78.61 -23.37 -65.50
C MET A 1 -78.88 -24.48 -64.49
N ASP A 2 -78.19 -24.60 -63.36
CA ASP A 2 -77.39 -23.63 -62.61
C ASP A 2 -76.09 -24.24 -62.09
N ILE A 3 -75.10 -23.37 -61.95
CA ILE A 3 -73.76 -23.62 -61.43
C ILE A 3 -73.83 -23.41 -59.93
N GLN A 4 -73.27 -24.32 -59.12
CA GLN A 4 -72.42 -23.95 -57.97
C GLN A 4 -71.37 -25.05 -57.73
N PHE A 5 -70.16 -24.81 -58.20
CA PHE A 5 -68.96 -25.44 -57.68
C PHE A 5 -68.39 -24.55 -56.59
N THR A 6 -68.24 -25.08 -55.38
CA THR A 6 -67.24 -24.63 -54.43
C THR A 6 -66.53 -25.86 -53.86
N PRO A 7 -65.20 -25.95 -54.00
CA PRO A 7 -64.41 -27.06 -53.48
C PRO A 7 -64.03 -26.74 -52.03
N ASN A 8 -64.08 -27.73 -51.15
CA ASN A 8 -63.18 -27.74 -50.00
C ASN A 8 -62.90 -29.18 -49.55
N ILE A 9 -61.87 -29.71 -50.21
CA ILE A 9 -60.70 -30.35 -49.62
C ILE A 9 -61.02 -31.32 -48.47
N THR A 10 -60.99 -32.60 -48.84
CA THR A 10 -60.68 -33.74 -47.98
C THR A 10 -59.46 -33.47 -47.11
N GLU A 11 -59.57 -33.69 -45.81
CA GLU A 11 -58.45 -34.17 -45.00
C GLU A 11 -58.96 -34.83 -43.72
N ASP A 12 -58.74 -36.14 -43.69
CA ASP A 12 -58.95 -37.07 -42.58
C ASP A 12 -57.84 -36.81 -41.55
N GLU A 13 -58.10 -35.92 -40.59
CA GLU A 13 -57.16 -35.66 -39.49
C GLU A 13 -57.62 -36.36 -38.21
N THR A 14 -56.97 -37.49 -37.98
CA THR A 14 -56.85 -38.21 -36.71
C THR A 14 -56.88 -37.30 -35.49
N LYS A 15 -57.91 -37.43 -34.64
CA LYS A 15 -57.89 -36.90 -33.27
C LYS A 15 -56.85 -37.66 -32.44
N VAL A 16 -55.61 -37.23 -32.48
CA VAL A 16 -54.57 -37.65 -31.52
C VAL A 16 -54.85 -36.93 -30.20
N SER A 17 -55.33 -37.66 -29.19
CA SER A 17 -55.46 -37.16 -27.83
C SER A 17 -54.07 -36.88 -27.25
N HIS A 18 -53.71 -35.61 -27.11
CA HIS A 18 -52.48 -35.22 -26.42
C HIS A 18 -52.67 -35.48 -24.91
N VAL A 19 -51.98 -36.49 -24.37
CA VAL A 19 -51.91 -36.69 -22.91
C VAL A 19 -50.94 -35.64 -22.37
N VAL A 20 -51.46 -34.58 -21.74
CA VAL A 20 -50.63 -33.55 -21.08
C VAL A 20 -49.84 -34.22 -19.96
N PRO A 21 -48.49 -34.20 -19.97
CA PRO A 21 -47.72 -34.78 -18.87
C PRO A 21 -47.94 -33.93 -17.60
N ARG A 22 -48.52 -34.55 -16.55
CA ARG A 22 -48.68 -33.90 -15.23
C ARG A 22 -47.30 -33.46 -14.71
N ARG A 23 -47.06 -32.16 -14.70
CA ARG A 23 -45.82 -31.53 -14.21
C ARG A 23 -45.69 -31.79 -12.70
N ARG A 24 -44.66 -32.53 -12.29
CA ARG A 24 -44.44 -33.01 -10.91
C ARG A 24 -43.88 -31.92 -9.98
N TRP A 25 -44.68 -30.90 -9.70
CA TRP A 25 -44.36 -29.82 -8.75
C TRP A 25 -44.15 -30.32 -7.31
N ASP A 26 -44.70 -31.48 -6.98
CA ASP A 26 -44.57 -32.13 -5.68
C ASP A 26 -43.10 -32.32 -5.25
N ARG A 27 -42.19 -32.58 -6.20
CA ARG A 27 -40.75 -32.71 -5.91
C ARG A 27 -40.10 -31.43 -5.38
N TRP A 28 -40.55 -30.27 -5.85
CA TRP A 28 -40.03 -28.98 -5.39
C TRP A 28 -40.52 -28.64 -3.98
N LEU A 29 -41.73 -29.08 -3.62
CA LEU A 29 -42.26 -28.94 -2.27
C LEU A 29 -41.41 -29.71 -1.26
N TYR A 30 -41.05 -30.97 -1.55
CA TYR A 30 -40.17 -31.76 -0.68
C TYR A 30 -38.77 -31.13 -0.56
N ILE A 31 -38.22 -30.58 -1.65
CA ILE A 31 -36.92 -29.89 -1.62
C ILE A 31 -37.00 -28.63 -0.77
N ALA A 32 -38.07 -27.84 -0.86
CA ALA A 32 -38.23 -26.63 -0.06
C ALA A 32 -38.29 -26.95 1.44
N ILE A 33 -39.06 -27.98 1.83
CA ILE A 33 -39.13 -28.43 3.22
C ILE A 33 -37.78 -28.96 3.71
N LEU A 34 -37.07 -29.72 2.87
CA LEU A 34 -35.73 -30.22 3.19
C LEU A 34 -34.75 -29.06 3.45
N VAL A 35 -34.75 -28.02 2.61
CA VAL A 35 -33.84 -26.86 2.78
C VAL A 35 -34.12 -26.10 4.07
N VAL A 36 -35.40 -25.93 4.43
CA VAL A 36 -35.77 -25.28 5.70
C VAL A 36 -35.26 -26.09 6.90
N LEU A 37 -35.43 -27.42 6.86
CA LEU A 37 -34.99 -28.31 7.93
C LEU A 37 -33.47 -28.32 8.04
N LEU A 38 -32.76 -28.43 6.91
CA LEU A 38 -31.30 -28.42 6.85
C LEU A 38 -30.73 -27.08 7.33
N GLY A 39 -31.34 -25.95 6.94
CA GLY A 39 -30.95 -24.62 7.35
C GLY A 39 -31.13 -24.38 8.85
N SER A 40 -32.21 -24.91 9.43
CA SER A 40 -32.45 -24.86 10.88
C SER A 40 -31.40 -25.67 11.65
N LEU A 41 -31.08 -26.87 11.16
CA LEU A 41 -30.06 -27.73 11.75
C LEU A 41 -28.66 -27.08 11.68
N LEU A 42 -28.30 -26.51 10.53
CA LEU A 42 -27.03 -25.78 10.37
C LEU A 42 -26.97 -24.58 11.32
N LYS A 43 -28.05 -23.79 11.42
CA LYS A 43 -28.10 -22.65 12.34
C LYS A 43 -27.84 -23.10 13.77
N TRP A 44 -28.49 -24.18 14.21
CA TRP A 44 -28.30 -24.71 15.56
C TRP A 44 -26.87 -25.20 15.80
N LEU A 45 -26.24 -25.85 14.81
CA LEU A 45 -24.88 -26.38 14.94
C LEU A 45 -23.81 -25.27 14.96
N ILE A 46 -24.02 -24.20 14.20
CA ILE A 46 -23.04 -23.13 14.00
C ILE A 46 -23.13 -22.08 15.12
N TYR A 47 -24.31 -21.87 15.71
CA TYR A 47 -24.52 -20.84 16.74
C TYR A 47 -23.56 -20.91 17.94
N PRO A 48 -23.31 -22.07 18.58
CA PRO A 48 -22.38 -22.15 19.70
C PRO A 48 -20.91 -22.10 19.29
N TYR A 49 -20.57 -22.39 18.03
CA TYR A 49 -19.18 -22.35 17.56
C TYR A 49 -18.72 -20.93 17.20
N PHE A 50 -19.65 -20.06 16.81
CA PHE A 50 -19.32 -18.68 16.40
C PHE A 50 -19.48 -17.65 17.52
N PHE A 51 -20.34 -17.89 18.52
CA PHE A 51 -20.58 -16.96 19.61
C PHE A 51 -19.86 -17.40 20.88
N ASP A 52 -18.53 -17.31 20.86
CA ASP A 52 -17.74 -17.30 22.09
C ASP A 52 -17.76 -15.86 22.63
N LEU A 53 -18.70 -15.59 23.54
CA LEU A 53 -18.80 -14.31 24.25
C LEU A 53 -17.70 -14.27 25.32
N SER A 54 -16.50 -13.85 24.92
CA SER A 54 -15.44 -13.56 25.89
C SER A 54 -15.78 -12.25 26.63
N GLU A 55 -16.09 -12.33 27.92
CA GLU A 55 -16.13 -11.17 28.81
C GLU A 55 -14.69 -10.67 29.02
N GLY A 56 -14.24 -9.78 28.13
CA GLY A 56 -12.92 -9.16 28.22
C GLY A 56 -12.90 -8.10 29.32
N ILE A 57 -12.29 -8.43 30.46
CA ILE A 57 -11.92 -7.43 31.48
C ILE A 57 -10.70 -6.65 30.99
N LEU A 58 -10.82 -5.33 30.82
CA LEU A 58 -9.71 -4.44 30.51
C LEU A 58 -8.90 -4.17 31.78
N LEU A 59 -7.83 -4.94 31.98
CA LEU A 59 -6.83 -4.67 33.02
C LEU A 59 -5.90 -3.55 32.54
N GLN A 60 -6.28 -2.30 32.78
CA GLN A 60 -5.42 -1.15 32.52
C GLN A 60 -4.47 -0.94 33.70
N GLN A 61 -3.17 -1.16 33.48
CA GLN A 61 -2.13 -0.80 34.44
C GLN A 61 -1.87 0.71 34.36
N GLN A 62 -2.10 1.42 35.46
CA GLN A 62 -1.78 2.85 35.58
C GLN A 62 -0.39 2.99 36.21
N TYR A 63 0.42 3.88 35.66
CA TYR A 63 1.77 4.18 36.13
C TYR A 63 1.86 5.66 36.43
N ASP A 64 2.15 6.00 37.69
CA ASP A 64 2.39 7.38 38.11
C ASP A 64 3.89 7.69 38.04
N ILE A 65 4.23 8.78 37.34
CA ILE A 65 5.61 9.26 37.21
C ILE A 65 5.83 10.30 38.30
N ASN A 66 6.62 9.96 39.31
CA ASN A 66 7.00 10.85 40.41
C ASN A 66 8.50 11.15 40.34
N PHE A 67 8.88 12.39 40.64
CA PHE A 67 10.28 12.81 40.70
C PHE A 67 10.78 12.80 42.15
N ALA A 68 12.00 12.31 42.34
CA ALA A 68 12.65 12.32 43.66
C ALA A 68 13.32 13.67 43.97
N GLU A 69 13.53 14.52 42.97
CA GLU A 69 14.23 15.80 43.07
C GLU A 69 13.40 16.93 42.43
N ASP A 70 13.67 18.17 42.85
CA ASP A 70 13.02 19.35 42.27
C ASP A 70 13.48 19.57 40.82
N ILE A 71 12.53 19.42 39.90
CA ILE A 71 12.75 19.60 38.47
C ILE A 71 11.92 20.77 37.92
N ARG A 72 12.46 21.45 36.91
CA ARG A 72 11.72 22.40 36.08
C ARG A 72 11.44 21.77 34.73
N ILE A 73 10.16 21.65 34.38
CA ILE A 73 9.76 21.14 33.06
C ILE A 73 9.94 22.26 32.02
N LEU A 74 10.63 21.94 30.94
CA LEU A 74 10.93 22.86 29.84
C LEU A 74 9.90 22.75 28.71
N GLU A 75 9.54 21.52 28.33
CA GLU A 75 8.62 21.25 27.22
C GLU A 75 7.89 19.93 27.45
N TYR A 76 6.60 19.89 27.12
CA TYR A 76 5.80 18.68 27.03
C TYR A 76 5.70 18.23 25.58
N HIS A 77 5.99 16.96 25.30
CA HIS A 77 5.89 16.38 23.96
C HIS A 77 4.59 15.60 23.74
N VAL A 78 3.80 15.43 24.80
CA VAL A 78 2.60 14.60 24.81
C VAL A 78 1.47 15.37 25.48
N GLU A 79 0.29 15.33 24.86
CA GLU A 79 -0.96 15.88 25.40
C GLU A 79 -1.82 14.77 26.01
N ASP A 80 -2.74 15.16 26.89
CA ASP A 80 -3.66 14.24 27.54
C ASP A 80 -4.48 13.44 26.51
N GLY A 81 -4.41 12.11 26.61
CA GLY A 81 -5.13 11.19 25.70
C GLY A 81 -4.31 10.68 24.51
N ASN A 82 -3.06 11.12 24.35
CA ASN A 82 -2.16 10.55 23.35
C ASN A 82 -1.66 9.16 23.76
N GLU A 83 -1.61 8.24 22.79
CA GLU A 83 -1.00 6.93 22.98
C GLU A 83 0.52 7.06 22.99
N VAL A 84 1.15 6.55 24.05
CA VAL A 84 2.61 6.59 24.24
C VAL A 84 3.16 5.18 24.36
N LYS A 85 4.33 4.93 23.77
CA LYS A 85 5.01 3.64 23.85
C LYS A 85 6.13 3.68 24.87
N VAL A 86 6.49 2.50 25.37
CA VAL A 86 7.64 2.35 26.27
C VAL A 86 8.90 2.81 25.54
N GLY A 87 9.56 3.83 26.09
CA GLY A 87 10.75 4.45 25.51
C GLY A 87 10.51 5.80 24.85
N ASP A 88 9.26 6.24 24.68
CA ASP A 88 8.96 7.57 24.16
C ASP A 88 9.30 8.66 25.20
N THR A 89 9.80 9.80 24.73
CA THR A 89 10.13 10.94 25.60
C THR A 89 8.89 11.80 25.84
N LEU A 90 8.39 11.81 27.07
CA LEU A 90 7.14 12.51 27.43
C LEU A 90 7.33 14.02 27.60
N PHE A 91 8.44 14.43 28.21
CA PHE A 91 8.78 15.82 28.48
C PHE A 91 10.29 15.97 28.64
N VAL A 92 10.78 17.20 28.53
CA VAL A 92 12.18 17.55 28.80
C VAL A 92 12.22 18.38 30.08
N TYR A 93 13.14 18.05 30.99
CA TYR A 93 13.27 18.72 32.28
C TYR A 93 14.72 19.12 32.58
N GLU A 94 14.86 20.10 33.47
CA GLU A 94 16.13 20.54 34.03
C GLU A 94 16.13 20.34 35.56
N LEU A 95 17.27 19.87 36.10
CA LEU A 95 17.47 19.68 37.54
C LEU A 95 17.91 21.00 38.17
N GLN A 96 17.15 21.48 39.15
CA GLN A 96 17.36 22.81 39.73
C GLN A 96 18.68 22.94 40.51
N ASN A 97 19.31 21.83 40.90
CA ASN A 97 20.49 21.83 41.77
C ASN A 97 21.81 21.53 41.05
N ASN A 98 21.81 21.43 39.71
CA ASN A 98 23.05 21.09 39.02
C ASN A 98 23.96 22.32 38.92
N THR A 99 25.09 22.24 39.63
CA THR A 99 26.16 23.24 39.70
C THR A 99 26.93 23.28 38.38
N TYR A 100 26.27 23.69 37.28
CA TYR A 100 26.90 23.97 35.99
C TYR A 100 26.77 25.47 35.67
N PRO A 101 27.79 26.08 35.05
CA PRO A 101 27.88 27.53 34.91
C PRO A 101 26.74 28.05 34.03
N ALA A 102 26.19 29.20 34.43
CA ALA A 102 25.04 29.92 33.90
C ALA A 102 25.14 30.40 32.44
N ASN A 103 25.68 29.59 31.52
CA ASN A 103 25.93 29.93 30.11
C ASN A 103 25.30 28.94 29.10
N GLN A 104 24.46 27.99 29.53
CA GLN A 104 23.63 27.22 28.60
C GLN A 104 22.18 27.68 28.75
N ASP A 105 21.79 28.60 27.88
CA ASP A 105 20.43 29.09 27.78
C ASP A 105 19.55 27.95 27.26
N SER A 106 18.59 27.48 28.05
CA SER A 106 17.70 26.38 27.67
C SER A 106 16.98 26.66 26.34
N ILE A 107 16.75 27.94 26.03
CA ILE A 107 16.17 28.42 24.78
C ILE A 107 17.11 28.17 23.59
N SER A 108 18.43 28.37 23.75
CA SER A 108 19.38 28.12 22.66
C SER A 108 19.47 26.62 22.33
N LEU A 109 19.34 25.76 23.34
CA LEU A 109 19.34 24.30 23.17
C LEU A 109 18.08 23.82 22.44
N MET A 110 16.91 24.40 22.74
CA MET A 110 15.66 24.15 21.99
C MET A 110 15.76 24.62 20.54
N LEU A 111 16.32 25.81 20.31
CA LEU A 111 16.50 26.39 18.97
C LEU A 111 17.44 25.54 18.11
N ASP A 112 18.53 25.04 18.68
CA ASP A 112 19.48 24.18 17.97
C ASP A 112 18.88 22.80 17.66
N ARG A 113 18.07 22.23 18.57
CA ARG A 113 17.32 20.99 18.30
C ARG A 113 16.32 21.13 17.16
N ASP A 114 15.63 22.27 17.05
CA ASP A 114 14.68 22.53 15.96
C ASP A 114 15.40 22.72 14.60
N LYS A 115 16.56 23.38 14.61
CA LYS A 115 17.43 23.46 13.42
C LYS A 115 17.89 22.07 12.98
N ASP A 116 18.33 21.20 13.90
CA ASP A 116 18.78 19.86 13.55
C ASP A 116 17.63 19.01 12.95
N ARG A 117 16.40 19.17 13.47
CA ARG A 117 15.20 18.54 12.89
C ARG A 117 14.90 19.04 11.48
N THR A 118 14.94 20.35 11.25
CA THR A 118 14.70 20.91 9.91
C THR A 118 15.76 20.48 8.90
N LEU A 119 17.04 20.42 9.31
CA LEU A 119 18.13 19.88 8.49
C LEU A 119 17.93 18.41 8.13
N LEU A 120 17.47 17.58 9.07
CA LEU A 120 17.15 16.18 8.79
C LEU A 120 16.00 16.04 7.78
N ILE A 121 14.96 16.88 7.89
CA ILE A 121 13.83 16.90 6.95
C ILE A 121 14.32 17.29 5.55
N GLU A 122 15.12 18.35 5.44
CA GLU A 122 15.70 18.81 4.17
C GLU A 122 16.56 17.70 3.53
N LEU A 123 17.40 17.06 4.33
CA LEU A 123 18.28 16.00 3.86
C LEU A 123 17.50 14.76 3.39
N ASN A 124 16.46 14.36 4.12
CA ASN A 124 15.57 13.27 3.70
C ASN A 124 14.87 13.60 2.37
N ALA A 125 14.38 14.83 2.20
CA ALA A 125 13.77 15.27 0.95
C ALA A 125 14.77 15.24 -0.22
N GLU A 126 16.03 15.60 0.02
CA GLU A 126 17.07 15.54 -1.00
C GLU A 126 17.44 14.09 -1.38
N ILE A 127 17.52 13.20 -0.39
CA ILE A 127 17.71 11.75 -0.60
C ILE A 127 16.58 11.18 -1.48
N GLU A 128 15.32 11.51 -1.17
CA GLU A 128 14.15 11.04 -1.92
C GLU A 128 14.18 11.54 -3.37
N LYS A 129 14.49 12.83 -3.60
CA LYS A 129 14.66 13.39 -4.95
C LYS A 129 15.73 12.62 -5.73
N ARG A 130 16.89 12.35 -5.13
CA ARG A 130 17.97 11.59 -5.78
C ARG A 130 17.56 10.17 -6.13
N GLN A 131 16.81 9.48 -5.27
CA GLN A 131 16.25 8.17 -5.58
C GLN A 131 15.30 8.21 -6.78
N LEU A 132 14.43 9.21 -6.84
CA LEU A 132 13.50 9.41 -7.95
C LEU A 132 14.26 9.64 -9.28
N PHE A 133 15.31 10.46 -9.26
CA PHE A 133 16.16 10.65 -10.44
C PHE A 133 16.85 9.35 -10.86
N ILE A 134 17.45 8.60 -9.92
CA ILE A 134 18.07 7.30 -10.22
C ILE A 134 17.06 6.36 -10.88
N TRP A 135 15.83 6.29 -10.37
CA TRP A 135 14.78 5.47 -10.94
C TRP A 135 14.40 5.91 -12.37
N GLN A 136 14.26 7.22 -12.59
CA GLN A 136 13.96 7.79 -13.90
C GLN A 136 15.07 7.48 -14.92
N HIS A 137 16.34 7.66 -14.54
CA HIS A 137 17.47 7.36 -15.41
C HIS A 137 17.60 5.86 -15.67
N LYS A 138 17.32 4.99 -14.69
CA LYS A 138 17.26 3.53 -14.91
C LYS A 138 16.18 3.14 -15.92
N LYS A 139 15.01 3.77 -15.87
CA LYS A 139 13.97 3.58 -16.90
C LYS A 139 14.46 4.01 -18.28
N ARG A 140 15.09 5.19 -18.37
CA ARG A 140 15.68 5.70 -19.62
C ARG A 140 16.76 4.77 -20.17
N LEU A 141 17.61 4.22 -19.29
CA LEU A 141 18.65 3.25 -19.66
C LEU A 141 18.04 1.97 -20.25
N ASN A 142 16.99 1.44 -19.62
CA ASN A 142 16.30 0.25 -20.11
C ASN A 142 15.67 0.49 -21.49
N TYR A 143 15.07 1.65 -21.70
CA TYR A 143 14.55 2.06 -23.01
C TYR A 143 15.66 2.07 -24.07
N TRP A 144 16.79 2.74 -23.80
CA TRP A 144 17.90 2.80 -24.76
C TRP A 144 18.52 1.44 -25.03
N LYS A 145 18.63 0.56 -24.02
CA LYS A 145 19.10 -0.82 -24.22
C LYS A 145 18.16 -1.63 -25.11
N ALA A 146 16.85 -1.46 -24.96
CA ALA A 146 15.86 -2.09 -25.84
C ALA A 146 15.96 -1.56 -27.27
N GLU A 147 16.07 -0.24 -27.44
CA GLU A 147 16.21 0.37 -28.78
C GLU A 147 17.52 -0.01 -29.45
N ARG A 148 18.62 -0.14 -28.70
CA ARG A 148 19.90 -0.65 -29.20
C ARG A 148 19.73 -2.04 -29.80
N LYS A 149 19.07 -2.97 -29.08
CA LYS A 149 18.82 -4.32 -29.56
C LYS A 149 18.00 -4.33 -30.85
N ARG A 150 16.99 -3.45 -30.94
CA ARG A 150 16.18 -3.28 -32.17
C ARG A 150 17.03 -2.78 -33.33
N LYS A 151 17.85 -1.75 -33.11
CA LYS A 151 18.74 -1.19 -34.13
C LYS A 151 19.82 -2.17 -34.56
N GLU A 152 20.36 -2.96 -33.64
CA GLU A 152 21.33 -4.00 -33.96
C GLU A 152 20.77 -4.98 -35.02
N GLN A 153 19.51 -5.41 -34.88
CA GLN A 153 18.82 -6.23 -35.87
C GLN A 153 18.70 -5.54 -37.23
N LEU A 154 18.40 -4.24 -37.24
CA LEU A 154 18.29 -3.46 -38.47
C LEU A 154 19.66 -3.28 -39.17
N VAL A 155 20.74 -3.15 -38.40
CA VAL A 155 22.11 -3.12 -38.96
C VAL A 155 22.41 -4.46 -39.64
N TYR A 156 22.08 -5.60 -39.02
CA TYR A 156 22.26 -6.91 -39.65
C TYR A 156 21.47 -7.06 -40.95
N LEU A 157 20.29 -6.44 -41.03
CA LEU A 157 19.46 -6.40 -42.23
C LEU A 157 19.94 -5.35 -43.25
N ASN A 158 21.06 -4.66 -43.00
CA ASN A 158 21.59 -3.55 -43.80
C ASN A 158 20.57 -2.42 -44.08
N THR A 159 19.55 -2.27 -43.22
CA THR A 159 18.54 -1.21 -43.37
C THR A 159 18.95 0.10 -42.70
N ILE A 160 19.82 0.04 -41.70
CA ILE A 160 20.41 1.22 -41.03
C ILE A 160 21.93 1.13 -40.98
N THR A 161 22.58 2.27 -40.78
CA THR A 161 24.05 2.32 -40.73
C THR A 161 24.60 2.01 -39.32
N PRO A 162 25.82 1.45 -39.20
CA PRO A 162 26.46 1.24 -37.89
C PRO A 162 26.65 2.52 -37.07
N ASN A 163 26.76 3.68 -37.71
CA ASN A 163 26.89 4.97 -37.02
C ASN A 163 25.63 5.31 -36.21
N GLU A 164 24.45 4.92 -36.68
CA GLU A 164 23.20 5.13 -35.94
C GLU A 164 23.10 4.26 -34.69
N LEU A 165 23.70 3.07 -34.71
CA LEU A 165 23.82 2.20 -33.55
C LEU A 165 24.80 2.81 -32.53
N ALA A 166 25.96 3.29 -32.99
CA ALA A 166 26.94 3.96 -32.14
C ALA A 166 26.37 5.22 -31.44
N ASN A 167 25.44 5.94 -32.06
CA ASN A 167 24.73 7.05 -31.41
C ASN A 167 23.88 6.60 -30.21
N VAL A 168 23.25 5.42 -30.31
CA VAL A 168 22.48 4.84 -29.20
C VAL A 168 23.42 4.36 -28.11
N ASP A 169 24.57 3.78 -28.46
CA ASP A 169 25.60 3.39 -27.48
C ASP A 169 26.10 4.59 -26.67
N ARG A 170 26.39 5.72 -27.34
CA ARG A 170 26.75 6.97 -26.64
C ARG A 170 25.66 7.43 -25.66
N SER A 171 24.39 7.27 -26.03
CA SER A 171 23.26 7.63 -25.16
C SER A 171 23.12 6.68 -23.97
N ILE A 172 23.44 5.40 -24.14
CA ILE A 172 23.51 4.42 -23.03
C ILE A 172 24.64 4.81 -22.07
N ASP A 173 25.82 5.12 -22.60
CA ASP A 173 27.00 5.48 -21.81
C ASP A 173 26.75 6.76 -21.00
N ASP A 174 26.21 7.80 -21.63
CA ASP A 174 25.83 9.05 -20.97
C ASP A 174 24.83 8.82 -19.81
N VAL A 175 23.77 8.06 -20.05
CA VAL A 175 22.79 7.71 -19.01
C VAL A 175 23.43 6.90 -17.88
N SER A 176 24.31 5.96 -18.22
CA SER A 176 24.99 5.14 -17.23
C SER A 176 25.92 5.96 -16.33
N SER A 177 26.62 6.94 -16.92
CA SER A 177 27.45 7.90 -16.20
C SER A 177 26.63 8.77 -15.26
N GLN A 178 25.49 9.30 -15.72
CA GLN A 178 24.55 10.06 -14.88
C GLN A 178 24.04 9.24 -13.68
N ILE A 179 23.71 7.97 -13.90
CA ILE A 179 23.30 7.07 -12.81
C ILE A 179 24.45 6.87 -11.80
N ALA A 180 25.68 6.71 -12.27
CA ALA A 180 26.84 6.55 -11.39
C ALA A 180 27.06 7.78 -10.51
N THR A 181 26.99 8.99 -11.09
CA THR A 181 27.08 10.25 -10.36
C THR A 181 25.98 10.39 -9.33
N LEU A 182 24.72 10.14 -9.70
CA LEU A 182 23.58 10.21 -8.79
C LEU A 182 23.68 9.20 -7.64
N ASN A 183 24.19 7.99 -7.88
CA ASN A 183 24.41 7.00 -6.83
C ASN A 183 25.51 7.45 -5.85
N ALA A 184 26.58 8.08 -6.36
CA ALA A 184 27.64 8.63 -5.51
C ALA A 184 27.11 9.77 -4.62
N GLU A 185 26.34 10.70 -5.20
CA GLU A 185 25.67 11.77 -4.44
C GLU A 185 24.73 11.20 -3.38
N TYR A 186 23.87 10.25 -3.76
CA TYR A 186 22.97 9.56 -2.84
C TYR A 186 23.72 8.93 -1.66
N ALA A 187 24.84 8.25 -1.92
CA ALA A 187 25.65 7.62 -0.87
C ALA A 187 26.24 8.65 0.10
N VAL A 188 26.67 9.81 -0.40
CA VAL A 188 27.17 10.93 0.44
C VAL A 188 26.05 11.48 1.33
N LEU A 189 24.86 11.73 0.78
CA LEU A 189 23.71 12.24 1.54
C LEU A 189 23.27 11.26 2.63
N VAL A 190 23.24 9.96 2.34
CA VAL A 190 22.93 8.93 3.33
C VAL A 190 23.97 8.91 4.45
N LYS A 191 25.25 9.06 4.12
CA LYS A 191 26.32 9.14 5.12
C LYS A 191 26.16 10.37 6.03
N GLN A 192 25.85 11.53 5.45
CA GLN A 192 25.59 12.77 6.21
C GLN A 192 24.38 12.60 7.15
N ARG A 193 23.31 11.97 6.67
CA ARG A 193 22.09 11.72 7.45
C ARG A 193 22.38 10.85 8.66
N ASN A 194 23.15 9.79 8.47
CA ASN A 194 23.54 8.89 9.55
C ASN A 194 24.46 9.58 10.57
N GLN A 195 25.32 10.51 10.12
CA GLN A 195 26.14 11.30 11.04
C GLN A 195 25.26 12.17 11.94
N ILE A 196 24.35 12.96 11.36
CA ILE A 196 23.45 13.85 12.13
C ILE A 196 22.56 13.03 13.06
N SER A 197 22.01 11.92 12.60
CA SER A 197 21.17 11.03 13.41
C SER A 197 21.88 10.39 14.59
N ASN A 198 23.22 10.26 14.56
CA ASN A 198 23.99 9.72 15.69
C ASN A 198 24.31 10.77 16.75
N TYR A 199 24.14 12.06 16.44
CA TYR A 199 24.39 13.17 17.38
C TYR A 199 23.11 13.63 18.11
N LEU A 200 21.94 13.25 17.61
CA LEU A 200 20.63 13.46 18.22
C LEU A 200 20.25 12.30 19.13
#